data_AF-A0A2U3NSC3-F1
#
_entry.id   AF-A0A2U3NSC3-F1
#
_cell.length_a   1.000
_cell.length_b   1.000
_cell.length_c   1.000
_cell.angle_alpha   90.00
_cell.angle_beta   90.00
_cell.angle_gamma   90.00
#
_symmetry.space_group_name_H-M   'P 1'
#
loop_
_entity.id
_entity.type
_entity.pdbx_description
1 polymer ?
#
loop_
_entity_poly.entity_id
_entity_poly.type
_entity_poly.pdbx_seq_one_letter_code
_entity_poly.pdbx_strand_id
1 'polypeptide(L)'
;MDELRRKGLEKMNEVYGWEMPNMEGDPYFDLTVDHLFGNIWNRPGLSMRDKRIMTLTAVTAVGNRDLAEIQINAALLNEELTEDELKEMAVFLTHYLGFPLGSALNGAVGTVISKRKKAAAKGAGEDKKANVEGALKMHSGKTND
;
A
#
# COMPACT_ATOMS: atom_id res chain seq x y z
N MET A 1 -21.06 -12.61 8.60
CA MET A 1 -20.48 -11.56 7.77
C MET A 1 -21.43 -11.28 6.62
N ASP A 2 -21.86 -10.04 6.46
CA ASP A 2 -22.66 -9.64 5.31
C ASP A 2 -21.82 -9.55 4.02
N GLU A 3 -22.50 -9.42 2.89
CA GLU A 3 -21.89 -9.41 1.56
C GLU A 3 -20.96 -8.19 1.32
N LEU A 4 -21.30 -7.03 1.89
CA LEU A 4 -20.48 -5.83 1.74
C LEU A 4 -19.13 -6.01 2.42
N ARG A 5 -19.15 -6.53 3.66
CA ARG A 5 -17.94 -6.79 4.43
C ARG A 5 -17.06 -7.87 3.79
N ARG A 6 -17.66 -8.95 3.28
CA ARG A 6 -16.94 -9.99 2.53
C ARG A 6 -16.20 -9.39 1.33
N LYS A 7 -16.90 -8.62 0.51
CA LYS A 7 -16.33 -7.92 -0.65
C LYS A 7 -15.25 -6.91 -0.24
N GLY A 8 -15.44 -6.25 0.90
CA GLY A 8 -14.46 -5.34 1.49
C GLY A 8 -13.15 -6.03 1.84
N LEU A 9 -13.20 -7.15 2.54
CA LEU A 9 -12.02 -7.93 2.90
C LEU A 9 -11.33 -8.49 1.66
N GLU A 10 -12.09 -9.02 0.70
CA GLU A 10 -11.55 -9.50 -0.58
C GLU A 10 -10.80 -8.39 -1.32
N LYS A 11 -11.40 -7.20 -1.43
CA LYS A 11 -10.76 -6.07 -2.09
C LYS A 11 -9.57 -5.54 -1.30
N MET A 12 -9.63 -5.50 0.02
CA MET A 12 -8.49 -5.10 0.86
C MET A 12 -7.30 -6.04 0.65
N ASN A 13 -7.57 -7.35 0.62
CA ASN A 13 -6.56 -8.37 0.38
C ASN A 13 -5.98 -8.26 -1.04
N GLU A 14 -6.80 -7.95 -2.04
CA GLU A 14 -6.34 -7.66 -3.40
C GLU A 14 -5.46 -6.40 -3.44
N VAL A 15 -5.85 -5.32 -2.75
CA VAL A 15 -5.11 -4.05 -2.76
C VAL A 15 -3.74 -4.16 -2.08
N TYR A 16 -3.64 -4.94 -1.01
CA TYR A 16 -2.39 -5.06 -0.24
C TYR A 16 -1.59 -6.32 -0.55
N GLY A 17 -2.24 -7.35 -1.11
CA GLY A 17 -1.64 -8.63 -1.46
C GLY A 17 -1.38 -9.58 -0.30
N TRP A 18 -2.00 -9.35 0.86
CA TRP A 18 -2.00 -10.27 2.00
C TRP A 18 -3.38 -10.41 2.61
N GLU A 19 -3.59 -11.49 3.35
CA GLU A 19 -4.87 -11.77 4.00
C GLU A 19 -4.98 -11.00 5.33
N MET A 20 -5.97 -10.12 5.42
CA MET A 20 -6.25 -9.35 6.63
C MET A 20 -7.21 -10.10 7.56
N PRO A 21 -6.92 -10.14 8.88
CA PRO A 21 -7.86 -10.70 9.85
C PRO A 21 -9.12 -9.82 9.92
N ASN A 22 -10.30 -10.43 9.97
CA ASN A 22 -11.56 -9.71 10.19
C ASN A 22 -11.65 -9.21 11.64
N MET A 23 -11.26 -7.96 11.88
CA MET A 23 -11.35 -7.29 13.19
C MET A 23 -12.71 -6.60 13.34
N GLU A 24 -13.79 -7.38 13.31
CA GLU A 24 -15.17 -6.89 13.41
C GLU A 24 -15.47 -6.23 14.77
N GLY A 25 -16.11 -5.06 14.73
CA GLY A 25 -16.44 -4.27 15.91
C GLY A 25 -15.42 -3.17 16.24
N ASP A 26 -14.31 -3.07 15.51
CA ASP A 26 -13.43 -1.90 15.56
C ASP A 26 -13.93 -0.84 14.56
N PRO A 27 -14.40 0.34 15.01
CA PRO A 27 -15.06 1.31 14.12
C PRO A 27 -14.17 1.79 12.96
N TYR A 28 -12.86 1.85 13.16
CA TYR A 28 -11.91 2.28 12.13
C TYR A 28 -11.69 1.19 11.07
N PHE A 29 -11.49 -0.05 11.51
CA PHE A 29 -11.40 -1.20 10.62
C PHE A 29 -12.71 -1.43 9.87
N ASP A 30 -13.86 -1.31 10.54
CA ASP A 30 -15.18 -1.45 9.93
C ASP A 30 -15.40 -0.40 8.83
N LEU A 31 -15.09 0.87 9.09
CA LEU A 31 -15.13 1.92 8.06
C LEU A 31 -14.19 1.59 6.88
N THR A 32 -12.99 1.10 7.18
CA THR A 32 -11.98 0.78 6.17
C THR A 32 -12.43 -0.38 5.29
N VAL A 33 -12.92 -1.47 5.87
CA VAL A 33 -13.35 -2.66 5.15
C VAL A 33 -14.66 -2.41 4.43
N ASP A 34 -15.69 -1.94 5.13
CA ASP A 34 -17.05 -1.91 4.60
C ASP A 34 -17.25 -0.73 3.63
N HIS A 35 -16.62 0.42 3.89
CA HIS A 35 -16.74 1.60 3.03
C HIS A 35 -15.59 1.75 2.03
N LEU A 36 -14.35 1.88 2.50
CA LEU A 36 -13.22 2.16 1.60
C LEU A 36 -13.00 1.00 0.62
N PHE A 37 -12.89 -0.24 1.12
CA PHE A 37 -12.66 -1.40 0.26
C PHE A 37 -13.95 -1.99 -0.30
N GLY A 38 -15.02 -2.09 0.49
CA GLY A 38 -16.32 -2.64 0.04
C GLY A 38 -16.99 -1.80 -1.05
N ASN A 39 -16.78 -0.49 -1.03
CA ASN A 39 -17.36 0.45 -1.98
C ASN A 39 -16.29 1.17 -2.82
N ILE A 40 -15.49 2.06 -2.24
CA ILE A 40 -14.69 3.05 -3.00
C ILE A 40 -13.69 2.40 -3.95
N TRP A 41 -12.89 1.44 -3.50
CA TRP A 41 -11.93 0.72 -4.37
C TRP A 41 -12.62 -0.16 -5.41
N ASN A 42 -13.85 -0.59 -5.16
CA ASN A 42 -14.66 -1.37 -6.08
C ASN A 42 -15.44 -0.54 -7.11
N ARG A 43 -15.41 0.79 -7.02
CA ARG A 43 -16.09 1.65 -7.99
C ARG A 43 -15.49 1.48 -9.40
N PRO A 44 -16.33 1.40 -10.45
CA PRO A 44 -15.87 1.36 -11.82
C PRO A 44 -15.35 2.74 -12.27
N GLY A 45 -14.68 2.78 -13.43
CA GLY A 45 -14.23 4.02 -14.09
C GLY A 45 -12.72 4.24 -14.03
N LEU A 46 -12.03 3.67 -13.04
CA LEU A 46 -10.57 3.66 -12.96
C LEU A 46 -10.06 2.24 -12.70
N SER A 47 -8.98 1.87 -13.40
CA SER A 47 -8.30 0.59 -13.18
C SER A 47 -7.62 0.57 -11.80
N MET A 48 -7.21 -0.62 -11.34
CA MET A 48 -6.40 -0.75 -10.12
C MET A 48 -5.09 0.02 -10.23
N ARG A 49 -4.45 -0.03 -11.41
CA ARG A 49 -3.25 0.74 -11.72
C ARG A 49 -3.48 2.25 -11.59
N ASP A 50 -4.56 2.79 -12.16
CA ASP A 50 -4.86 4.22 -12.06
C ASP A 50 -5.10 4.65 -10.61
N LYS A 51 -5.85 3.84 -9.85
CA LYS A 51 -6.09 4.07 -8.41
C LYS A 51 -4.79 4.05 -7.62
N ARG A 52 -3.87 3.14 -7.95
CA ARG A 52 -2.55 3.07 -7.32
C ARG A 52 -1.72 4.31 -7.61
N ILE A 53 -1.67 4.76 -8.86
CA ILE A 53 -0.95 5.97 -9.26
C ILE A 53 -1.48 7.17 -8.46
N MET A 54 -2.80 7.37 -8.42
CA MET A 54 -3.43 8.44 -7.66
C MET A 54 -3.11 8.36 -6.16
N THR A 55 -3.17 7.16 -5.58
CA THR A 55 -2.86 6.93 -4.17
C THR A 55 -1.41 7.28 -3.87
N LEU A 56 -0.45 6.79 -4.66
CA LEU A 56 0.97 7.08 -4.49
C LEU A 56 1.27 8.57 -4.65
N THR A 57 0.65 9.25 -5.62
CA THR A 57 0.77 10.71 -5.78
C THR A 57 0.27 11.44 -4.54
N ALA A 58 -0.92 11.11 -4.03
CA ALA A 58 -1.50 11.77 -2.85
C ALA A 58 -0.66 11.53 -1.59
N VAL A 59 -0.23 10.28 -1.36
CA VAL A 59 0.62 9.90 -0.23
C VAL A 59 1.98 10.60 -0.28
N THR A 60 2.56 10.74 -1.48
CA THR A 60 3.80 11.49 -1.68
C THR A 60 3.61 12.97 -1.41
N ALA A 61 2.50 13.56 -1.87
CA ALA A 61 2.20 14.98 -1.69
C ALA A 61 2.05 15.38 -0.22
N VAL A 62 1.58 14.46 0.64
CA VAL A 62 1.50 14.68 2.09
C VAL A 62 2.75 14.23 2.86
N GLY A 63 3.78 13.74 2.17
CA GLY A 63 5.04 13.32 2.78
C GLY A 63 4.96 12.05 3.62
N ASN A 64 3.93 11.22 3.45
CA ASN A 64 3.76 10.00 4.24
C ASN A 64 4.56 8.83 3.63
N ARG A 65 5.85 8.79 3.97
CA ARG A 65 6.80 7.81 3.44
C ARG A 65 6.45 6.36 3.80
N ASP A 66 6.00 6.10 5.03
CA ASP A 66 5.71 4.74 5.49
C ASP A 66 4.56 4.13 4.69
N LEU A 67 3.49 4.92 4.46
CA LEU A 67 2.41 4.50 3.60
C LEU A 67 2.87 4.37 2.14
N ALA A 68 3.77 5.23 1.66
CA ALA A 68 4.32 5.09 0.32
C ALA A 68 5.05 3.75 0.15
N GLU A 69 5.90 3.34 1.09
CA GLU A 69 6.60 2.04 1.03
C GLU A 69 5.62 0.86 0.97
N ILE A 70 4.52 0.91 1.73
CA ILE A 70 3.46 -0.11 1.68
C ILE A 70 2.81 -0.17 0.29
N GLN A 71 2.39 0.98 -0.24
CA GLN A 71 1.70 1.08 -1.52
C GLN A 71 2.62 0.67 -2.69
N ILE A 72 3.91 1.02 -2.62
CA ILE A 72 4.93 0.60 -3.60
C ILE A 72 5.09 -0.91 -3.59
N ASN A 73 5.20 -1.54 -2.42
CA ASN A 73 5.35 -2.98 -2.34
C ASN A 73 4.12 -3.71 -2.91
N ALA A 74 2.92 -3.24 -2.58
CA ALA A 74 1.68 -3.78 -3.12
C ALA A 74 1.59 -3.61 -4.64
N ALA A 75 1.96 -2.43 -5.17
CA ALA A 75 1.96 -2.17 -6.61
C ALA A 75 2.90 -3.13 -7.38
N LEU A 76 4.09 -3.40 -6.84
CA LEU A 76 5.06 -4.34 -7.42
C LEU A 76 4.61 -5.79 -7.31
N LEU A 77 3.95 -6.16 -6.22
CA LEU A 77 3.41 -7.50 -6.01
C LEU A 77 2.26 -7.80 -6.95
N ASN A 78 1.33 -6.84 -7.09
CA ASN A 78 0.15 -6.97 -7.92
C ASN A 78 0.43 -6.72 -9.41
N GLU A 79 1.68 -6.48 -9.78
CA GLU A 79 2.10 -6.15 -11.15
C GLU A 79 1.37 -4.92 -11.73
N GLU A 80 0.94 -3.99 -10.87
CA GLU A 80 0.26 -2.77 -11.26
C GLU A 80 1.24 -1.73 -11.84
N LEU A 81 2.47 -1.71 -11.32
CA LEU A 81 3.56 -0.82 -11.72
C LEU A 81 4.89 -1.57 -11.67
N THR A 82 5.81 -1.20 -12.56
CA THR A 82 7.19 -1.71 -12.57
C THR A 82 8.13 -0.85 -11.71
N GLU A 83 9.31 -1.38 -11.38
CA GLU A 83 10.35 -0.62 -10.67
C GLU A 83 10.72 0.68 -11.40
N ASP A 84 10.77 0.65 -12.74
CA ASP A 84 11.17 1.79 -13.55
C ASP A 84 10.06 2.84 -13.65
N GLU A 85 8.80 2.42 -13.75
CA GLU A 85 7.65 3.35 -13.70
C GLU A 85 7.56 4.07 -12.37
N LEU A 86 7.84 3.39 -11.25
CA LEU A 86 7.87 4.01 -9.92
C LEU A 86 8.99 5.04 -9.76
N LYS A 87 10.18 4.77 -10.33
CA LYS A 87 11.27 5.75 -10.37
C LYS A 87 10.90 6.94 -11.25
N GLU A 88 10.26 6.70 -12.39
CA GLU A 88 9.82 7.77 -13.29
C GLU A 88 8.76 8.66 -12.62
N MET A 89 7.83 8.08 -11.86
CA MET A 89 6.91 8.84 -11.02
C MET A 89 7.66 9.76 -10.04
N ALA A 90 8.73 9.29 -9.39
CA ALA A 90 9.51 10.10 -8.47
C ALA A 90 10.24 11.26 -9.18
N VAL A 91 10.76 11.02 -10.39
CA VAL A 91 11.34 12.08 -11.24
C VAL A 91 10.28 13.12 -11.59
N PHE A 92 9.11 12.70 -12.05
CA PHE A 92 8.02 13.62 -12.40
C PHE A 92 7.54 14.42 -11.18
N LEU A 93 7.25 13.75 -10.07
CA LEU A 93 6.73 14.38 -8.86
C LEU A 93 7.74 15.31 -8.19
N THR A 94 9.05 15.14 -8.40
CA THR A 94 10.07 16.11 -7.98
C THR A 94 9.81 17.51 -8.55
N HIS A 95 9.24 17.62 -9.74
CA HIS A 95 8.97 18.90 -10.40
C HIS A 95 7.69 19.58 -9.90
N TYR A 96 6.69 18.79 -9.47
CA TYR A 96 5.38 19.31 -9.07
C TYR A 96 5.16 19.38 -7.56
N LEU A 97 5.84 18.51 -6.80
CA LEU A 97 5.80 18.47 -5.33
C LEU A 97 7.10 18.98 -4.69
N GLY A 98 8.11 19.29 -5.52
CA GLY A 98 9.43 19.72 -5.07
C GLY A 98 10.38 18.57 -4.74
N PHE A 99 11.67 18.89 -4.78
CA PHE A 99 12.77 17.96 -4.50
C PHE A 99 12.64 17.18 -3.19
N PRO A 100 12.24 17.78 -2.05
CA PRO A 100 12.15 17.03 -0.80
C PRO A 100 11.19 15.83 -0.88
N LEU A 101 9.99 16.03 -1.43
CA LEU A 101 8.97 14.97 -1.51
C LEU A 101 9.27 13.97 -2.63
N GLY A 102 9.70 14.43 -3.80
CA GLY A 102 10.07 13.54 -4.91
C GLY A 102 11.28 12.66 -4.59
N SER A 103 12.32 13.21 -3.97
CA SER A 103 13.49 12.42 -3.54
C SER A 103 13.16 11.44 -2.41
N ALA A 104 12.23 11.80 -1.51
CA ALA A 104 11.72 10.88 -0.50
C ALA A 104 10.99 9.67 -1.13
N LEU A 105 10.16 9.91 -2.16
CA LEU A 105 9.53 8.82 -2.91
C LEU A 105 10.57 7.94 -3.61
N ASN A 106 11.56 8.52 -4.28
CA ASN A 106 12.64 7.76 -4.91
C ASN A 106 13.40 6.89 -3.89
N GLY A 107 13.68 7.44 -2.71
CA GLY A 107 14.28 6.70 -1.61
C GLY A 107 13.40 5.54 -1.12
N ALA A 108 12.09 5.75 -0.99
CA ALA A 108 11.13 4.70 -0.63
C ALA A 108 11.11 3.56 -1.66
N VAL A 109 11.11 3.89 -2.95
CA VAL A 109 11.19 2.90 -4.04
C VAL A 109 12.47 2.05 -3.92
N GLY A 110 13.62 2.70 -3.73
CA GLY A 110 14.90 2.01 -3.52
C GLY A 110 14.92 1.09 -2.29
N THR A 111 14.32 1.55 -1.19
CA THR A 111 14.16 0.75 0.03
C THR A 111 13.34 -0.52 -0.23
N VAL A 112 12.17 -0.39 -0.86
CA VAL A 112 11.27 -1.53 -1.11
C VAL A 112 11.92 -2.55 -2.06
N ILE A 113 12.52 -2.09 -3.16
CA ILE A 113 13.25 -2.96 -4.11
C ILE A 113 14.36 -3.74 -3.38
N SER A 114 15.13 -3.05 -2.54
CA SER A 114 16.20 -3.67 -1.76
C SER A 114 15.67 -4.71 -0.78
N LYS A 115 14.55 -4.43 -0.09
CA LYS A 115 13.88 -5.37 0.81
C LYS A 115 13.40 -6.61 0.05
N ARG A 116 12.73 -6.44 -1.10
CA ARG A 116 12.25 -7.53 -1.97
C ARG A 116 13.39 -8.42 -2.47
N LYS A 117 14.49 -7.82 -2.95
CA LYS A 117 15.69 -8.57 -3.38
C LYS A 117 16.31 -9.39 -2.25
N LYS A 118 16.41 -8.82 -1.04
CA LYS A 118 16.91 -9.54 0.14
C LYS A 118 15.99 -10.69 0.56
N ALA A 119 14.68 -10.51 0.50
CA ALA A 119 13.71 -11.58 0.81
C ALA A 119 13.83 -12.75 -0.19
N ALA A 120 13.86 -12.43 -1.49
CA ALA A 120 14.02 -13.42 -2.55
C ALA A 120 15.34 -14.21 -2.41
N ALA A 121 16.46 -13.54 -2.09
CA ALA A 121 17.76 -14.18 -1.89
C ALA A 121 17.79 -15.13 -0.67
N LYS A 122 16.90 -14.92 0.31
CA LYS A 122 16.77 -15.79 1.49
C LYS A 122 15.82 -16.97 1.27
N GLY A 123 15.25 -17.11 0.07
CA GLY A 123 14.19 -18.10 -0.18
C GLY A 123 12.92 -17.86 0.63
N ALA A 124 12.81 -16.69 1.27
CA ALA A 124 11.58 -16.25 1.87
C ALA A 124 10.67 -15.82 0.71
N GLY A 125 9.62 -16.60 0.44
CA GLY A 125 8.43 -16.05 -0.21
C GLY A 125 7.89 -14.87 0.60
N GLU A 126 6.90 -14.16 0.08
CA GLU A 126 6.33 -13.02 0.82
C GLU A 126 6.01 -13.39 2.26
N ASP A 127 6.66 -12.69 3.19
CA ASP A 127 6.43 -12.88 4.62
C ASP A 127 5.12 -12.19 4.99
N LYS A 128 4.02 -12.86 4.63
CA LYS A 128 2.64 -12.44 4.94
C LYS A 128 2.47 -12.20 6.44
N LYS A 129 3.25 -12.88 7.29
CA LYS A 129 3.26 -12.70 8.75
C LYS A 129 3.83 -11.34 9.14
N ALA A 130 4.96 -10.94 8.57
CA ALA A 130 5.55 -9.61 8.84
C ALA A 130 4.61 -8.46 8.41
N ASN A 131 3.87 -8.62 7.31
CA ASN A 131 2.90 -7.63 6.85
C ASN A 131 1.67 -7.53 7.78
N VAL A 132 1.16 -8.67 8.26
CA VAL A 132 0.08 -8.71 9.26
C VAL A 132 0.52 -8.08 10.58
N GLU A 133 1.73 -8.39 11.07
CA GLU A 133 2.28 -7.75 12.27
C GLU A 133 2.48 -6.24 12.09
N GLY A 134 2.88 -5.79 10.91
CA GLY A 134 2.97 -4.36 10.56
C GLY A 134 1.61 -3.66 10.59
N ALA A 135 0.58 -4.27 9.99
CA ALA A 135 -0.78 -3.75 9.99
C ALA A 135 -1.37 -3.69 11.41
N LEU A 136 -1.13 -4.71 12.23
CA LEU A 136 -1.52 -4.73 13.64
C LEU A 136 -0.78 -3.66 14.46
N LYS A 137 0.51 -3.42 14.18
CA LYS A 137 1.28 -2.35 14.82
C LYS A 137 0.75 -0.96 14.48
N MET A 138 0.42 -0.71 13.21
CA MET A 138 -0.21 0.55 12.77
C MET A 138 -1.57 0.78 13.43
N HIS A 139 -2.33 -0.30 13.74
CA HIS A 139 -3.60 -0.21 14.47
C HIS A 139 -3.39 0.11 15.96
N SER A 140 -2.39 -0.51 16.60
CA SER A 140 -2.18 -0.38 18.06
C SER A 140 -1.63 0.97 18.54
N GLY A 141 -1.28 1.89 17.64
CA GLY A 141 -0.70 3.20 17.99
C GLY A 141 0.67 3.15 18.68
N LYS A 142 1.31 1.98 18.76
CA LYS A 142 2.63 1.82 19.36
C LYS A 142 3.72 2.00 18.32
N THR A 143 4.15 3.25 18.11
CA THR A 143 5.51 3.54 17.64
C THR A 143 6.47 3.15 18.75
N ASN A 144 7.44 2.28 18.45
CA ASN A 144 8.57 2.06 19.35
C ASN A 144 9.37 3.37 19.44
N ASP A 145 9.45 3.93 20.64
CA ASP A 145 10.60 4.75 21.04
C ASP A 145 11.90 3.92 20.93
#